data_AF-A0A969SWV6-F1
#
_entry.id   AF-A0A969SWV6-F1
#
_cell.length_a   1.000
_cell.length_b   1.000
_cell.length_c   1.000
_cell.angle_alpha   90.00
_cell.angle_beta   90.00
_cell.angle_gamma   90.00
#
_symmetry.space_group_name_H-M   'P 1'
#
loop_
_entity.id
_entity.type
_entity.pdbx_description
1 polymer ?
#
loop_
_entity_poly.entity_id
_entity_poly.type
_entity_poly.pdbx_seq_one_letter_code
_entity_poly.pdbx_strand_id
1 'polypeptide(L)'
;MSKLDPIQLEQLKEIGVHLHQTREQQSKSLEEVAAKTFIPLRLLQAIEIGQATVLPEPIFIQGFIRRYGDVVGLDGIALSKQFSLDTTAVPVKPELPKAPPPQFTDRRAIVPCPLTPGSENPMSY
;
A
#
# COMPACT_ATOMS: atom_id res chain seq x y z
N MET A 1 14.84 2.93 25.25
CA MET A 1 15.19 4.12 24.45
C MET A 1 14.31 4.10 23.21
N SER A 2 13.53 5.15 23.02
CA SER A 2 12.74 5.33 21.79
C SER A 2 13.71 5.57 20.63
N LYS A 3 13.53 4.87 19.51
CA LYS A 3 14.41 4.94 18.33
C LYS A 3 14.01 6.05 17.33
N LEU A 4 13.08 6.92 17.73
CA LEU A 4 12.54 7.98 16.88
C LEU A 4 13.08 9.34 17.31
N ASP A 5 13.41 10.17 16.32
CA ASP A 5 13.75 11.56 16.53
C ASP A 5 12.52 12.38 16.99
N PRO A 6 12.69 13.53 17.67
CA PRO A 6 11.57 14.38 18.09
C PRO A 6 10.65 14.81 16.93
N ILE A 7 11.22 15.04 15.74
CA ILE A 7 10.47 15.41 14.53
C ILE A 7 9.57 14.25 14.10
N GLN A 8 10.12 13.02 14.05
CA GLN A 8 9.37 11.82 13.70
C GLN A 8 8.25 11.52 14.70
N LEU A 9 8.50 11.77 15.99
CA LEU A 9 7.49 11.59 17.03
C LEU A 9 6.28 12.52 16.82
N GLU A 10 6.53 13.78 16.42
CA GLU A 10 5.45 14.72 16.17
C GLU A 10 4.69 14.38 14.88
N GLN A 11 5.41 14.07 13.80
CA GLN A 11 4.81 13.56 12.56
C GLN A 11 3.94 12.32 12.81
N LEU A 12 4.42 11.38 13.63
CA LEU A 12 3.69 10.17 13.99
C LEU A 12 2.37 10.49 14.71
N LYS A 13 2.37 11.44 15.64
CA LYS A 13 1.14 11.84 16.35
C LYS A 13 0.12 12.48 15.40
N GLU A 14 0.57 13.41 14.56
CA GLU A 14 -0.31 14.08 13.59
C GLU A 14 -0.94 13.07 12.64
N ILE A 15 -0.13 12.17 12.07
CA ILE A 15 -0.58 11.09 11.20
C ILE A 15 -1.52 10.14 11.94
N GLY A 16 -1.18 9.76 13.17
CA GLY A 16 -1.98 8.88 14.02
C GLY A 16 -3.38 9.42 14.29
N VAL A 17 -3.48 10.71 14.66
CA VAL A 17 -4.76 11.40 14.85
C VAL A 17 -5.57 11.42 13.56
N HIS A 18 -4.93 11.72 12.42
CA HIS A 18 -5.61 11.75 11.13
C HIS A 18 -6.17 10.38 10.71
N LEU A 19 -5.38 9.31 10.89
CA LEU A 19 -5.81 7.93 10.65
C LEU A 19 -6.99 7.53 11.54
N HIS A 20 -6.88 7.82 12.85
CA HIS A 20 -7.93 7.55 13.83
C HIS A 20 -9.25 8.23 13.43
N GLN A 21 -9.21 9.53 13.17
CA GLN A 21 -10.38 10.32 12.76
C GLN A 21 -11.02 9.76 11.48
N THR A 22 -10.21 9.41 10.48
CA THR A 22 -10.71 8.87 9.22
C THR A 22 -11.34 7.49 9.41
N ARG A 23 -10.75 6.64 10.26
CA ARG A 23 -11.32 5.33 10.61
C ARG A 23 -12.67 5.48 11.30
N GLU A 24 -12.76 6.36 12.31
CA GLU A 24 -13.99 6.60 13.06
C GLU A 24 -15.11 7.18 12.20
N GLN A 25 -14.80 8.10 11.29
CA GLN A 25 -15.76 8.64 10.32
C GLN A 25 -16.37 7.55 9.43
N GLN A 26 -15.61 6.49 9.15
CA GLN A 26 -16.06 5.35 8.37
C GLN A 26 -16.69 4.24 9.23
N SER A 27 -16.82 4.45 10.55
CA SER A 27 -17.31 3.46 11.52
C SER A 27 -16.58 2.10 11.43
N LYS A 28 -15.30 2.12 11.02
CA LYS A 28 -14.47 0.92 10.94
C LYS A 28 -13.85 0.62 12.29
N SER A 29 -13.79 -0.64 12.68
CA SER A 29 -13.08 -1.03 13.89
C SER A 29 -11.57 -1.14 13.64
N LEU A 30 -10.76 -1.04 14.69
CA LEU A 30 -9.31 -1.20 14.55
C LEU A 30 -8.94 -2.65 14.19
N GLU A 31 -9.74 -3.63 14.64
CA GLU A 31 -9.61 -5.05 14.31
C GLU A 31 -9.83 -5.32 12.83
N GLU A 32 -10.79 -4.63 12.20
CA GLU A 32 -11.00 -4.73 10.74
C GLU A 32 -9.78 -4.24 9.96
N VAL A 33 -9.16 -3.15 10.41
CA VAL A 33 -7.92 -2.62 9.82
C VAL A 33 -6.78 -3.61 10.04
N ALA A 34 -6.64 -4.18 11.24
CA ALA A 34 -5.64 -5.19 11.56
C ALA A 34 -5.76 -6.42 10.65
N ALA A 35 -6.99 -6.91 10.45
CA ALA A 35 -7.28 -8.05 9.60
C ALA A 35 -6.93 -7.79 8.12
N LYS A 36 -7.14 -6.57 7.62
CA LYS A 36 -6.84 -6.21 6.22
C LYS A 36 -5.35 -5.94 5.98
N THR A 37 -4.68 -5.33 6.94
CA THR A 37 -3.27 -4.92 6.81
C THR A 37 -2.28 -6.00 7.24
N PHE A 38 -2.74 -7.01 7.99
CA PHE A 38 -1.93 -8.00 8.70
C PHE A 38 -0.93 -7.36 9.68
N ILE A 39 -1.29 -6.19 10.22
CA ILE A 39 -0.51 -5.49 11.24
C ILE A 39 -1.15 -5.81 12.60
N PRO A 40 -0.38 -6.22 13.62
CA PRO A 40 -0.91 -6.46 14.94
C PRO A 40 -1.67 -5.25 15.51
N LEU A 41 -2.84 -5.50 16.11
CA LEU A 41 -3.71 -4.47 16.69
C LEU A 41 -2.93 -3.52 17.61
N ARG A 42 -2.04 -4.06 18.44
CA ARG A 42 -1.18 -3.30 19.37
C ARG A 42 -0.33 -2.24 18.66
N LEU A 43 0.16 -2.53 17.45
CA LEU A 43 0.98 -1.58 16.69
C LEU A 43 0.12 -0.53 16.01
N LEU A 44 -1.06 -0.90 15.49
CA LEU A 44 -2.01 0.06 14.93
C LEU A 44 -2.50 1.04 16.00
N GLN A 45 -2.82 0.54 17.19
CA GLN A 45 -3.18 1.37 18.33
C GLN A 45 -2.04 2.31 18.71
N ALA A 46 -0.80 1.81 18.75
CA ALA A 46 0.37 2.64 19.02
C ALA A 46 0.57 3.74 17.97
N ILE A 47 0.25 3.49 16.70
CA ILE A 47 0.26 4.52 15.65
C ILE A 47 -0.81 5.57 15.91
N GLU A 48 -2.06 5.17 16.21
CA GLU A 48 -3.17 6.11 16.47
C GLU A 48 -2.89 7.07 17.64
N ILE A 49 -2.26 6.57 18.71
CA ILE A 49 -1.94 7.37 19.90
C ILE A 49 -0.53 8.00 19.87
N GLY A 50 0.26 7.76 18.82
CA GLY A 50 1.63 8.25 18.71
C GLY A 50 2.62 7.65 19.72
N GLN A 51 2.39 6.42 20.18
CA GLN A 51 3.24 5.75 21.19
C GLN A 51 4.45 5.07 20.56
N ALA A 52 5.55 5.83 20.43
CA ALA A 52 6.81 5.36 19.84
C ALA A 52 7.52 4.22 20.61
N THR A 53 7.21 4.01 21.89
CA THR A 53 7.95 3.04 22.75
C THR A 53 7.72 1.58 22.39
N VAL A 54 6.60 1.28 21.72
CA VAL A 54 6.19 -0.08 21.29
C VAL A 54 6.40 -0.30 19.80
N LEU A 55 6.67 0.76 19.03
CA LEU A 55 6.83 0.66 17.59
C LEU A 55 8.23 0.13 17.20
N PRO A 56 8.33 -0.61 16.09
CA PRO A 56 9.60 -1.09 15.55
C PRO A 56 10.41 0.04 14.88
N GLU A 57 11.41 -0.31 14.06
CA GLU A 57 12.22 0.68 13.33
C GLU A 57 11.37 1.61 12.44
N PRO A 58 11.79 2.87 12.25
CA PRO A 58 11.08 3.88 11.44
C PRO A 58 10.63 3.39 10.06
N ILE A 59 11.47 2.60 9.38
CA ILE A 59 11.16 2.04 8.06
C ILE A 59 9.89 1.16 8.06
N PHE A 60 9.67 0.40 9.13
CA PHE A 60 8.47 -0.42 9.28
C PHE A 60 7.25 0.43 9.61
N ILE A 61 7.43 1.45 10.46
CA ILE A 61 6.37 2.40 10.81
C ILE A 61 5.84 3.09 9.55
N GLN A 62 6.74 3.57 8.67
CA GLN A 62 6.35 4.17 7.41
C GLN A 62 5.50 3.22 6.54
N GLY A 63 5.91 1.95 6.45
CA GLY A 63 5.15 0.92 5.74
C GLY A 63 3.80 0.59 6.38
N PHE A 64 3.67 0.73 7.70
CA PHE A 64 2.41 0.57 8.41
C PHE A 64 1.45 1.73 8.15
N ILE A 65 1.96 2.98 8.22
CA ILE A 65 1.21 4.19 7.90
C ILE A 65 0.63 4.10 6.49
N ARG A 66 1.45 3.68 5.52
CA ARG A 66 0.99 3.48 4.13
C ARG A 66 -0.17 2.49 4.06
N ARG A 67 0.02 1.27 4.56
CA ARG A 67 -1.00 0.22 4.52
C ARG A 67 -2.28 0.61 5.23
N TYR A 68 -2.17 1.30 6.37
CA TYR A 68 -3.33 1.80 7.09
C TYR A 68 -4.06 2.84 6.21
N GLY A 69 -3.36 3.87 5.74
CA GLY A 69 -3.92 4.89 4.85
C GLY A 69 -4.69 4.29 3.67
N ASP A 70 -4.09 3.30 2.99
CA ASP A 70 -4.71 2.60 1.86
C ASP A 70 -6.04 1.90 2.26
N VAL A 71 -6.11 1.29 3.45
CA VAL A 71 -7.32 0.59 3.95
C VAL A 71 -8.46 1.55 4.35
N VAL A 72 -8.11 2.75 4.82
CA VAL A 72 -9.09 3.81 5.11
C VAL A 72 -9.38 4.70 3.90
N GLY A 73 -8.83 4.39 2.73
CA GLY A 73 -9.12 5.12 1.48
C GLY A 73 -8.44 6.48 1.39
N LEU A 74 -7.39 6.70 2.18
CA LEU A 74 -6.48 7.83 2.02
C LEU A 74 -5.39 7.49 0.99
N ASP A 75 -4.65 8.50 0.55
CA ASP A 75 -3.41 8.28 -0.18
C ASP A 75 -2.30 7.85 0.80
N GLY A 76 -2.19 6.53 1.01
CA GLY A 76 -1.19 5.96 1.92
C GLY A 76 0.24 6.28 1.50
N ILE A 77 0.51 6.47 0.21
CA ILE A 77 1.84 6.87 -0.28
C ILE A 77 2.15 8.28 0.19
N ALA A 78 1.25 9.23 -0.05
CA ALA A 78 1.41 10.61 0.39
C ALA A 78 1.54 10.70 1.92
N LEU A 79 0.69 9.96 2.65
CA LEU A 79 0.72 9.93 4.12
C LEU A 79 2.04 9.36 4.66
N SER A 80 2.55 8.29 4.06
CA SER A 80 3.82 7.69 4.47
C SER A 80 5.03 8.60 4.22
N LYS A 81 4.97 9.47 3.21
CA LYS A 81 6.01 10.47 2.93
C LYS A 81 6.05 11.61 3.96
N GLN A 82 4.95 11.84 4.68
CA GLN A 82 4.94 12.80 5.80
C GLN A 82 5.76 12.29 6.98
N PHE A 83 5.92 10.98 7.12
CA PHE A 83 6.82 10.38 8.10
C PHE A 83 8.23 10.25 7.49
N SER A 84 9.09 11.21 7.83
CA SER A 84 10.45 11.30 7.27
C SER A 84 11.36 10.24 7.87
N LEU A 85 12.02 9.44 7.03
CA LEU A 85 13.04 8.49 7.47
C LEU A 85 14.41 9.14 7.66
N ASP A 86 14.69 10.17 6.85
CA ASP A 86 15.97 10.86 6.84
C ASP A 86 15.78 12.26 7.42
N THR A 87 16.28 12.49 8.64
CA THR A 87 16.50 13.85 9.17
C THR A 87 17.73 14.47 8.48
N THR A 88 17.73 14.55 7.16
CA THR A 88 18.60 15.44 6.39
C THR A 88 17.69 16.28 5.50
N ALA A 89 17.37 17.45 5.99
CA ALA A 89 16.43 18.38 5.38
C ALA A 89 16.78 18.72 3.92
N VAL A 90 15.88 18.38 3.00
CA VAL A 90 15.65 19.17 1.78
C VAL A 90 14.15 19.13 1.47
N PRO A 91 13.43 20.26 1.46
CA PRO A 91 12.02 20.28 1.14
C PRO A 91 11.84 20.18 -0.37
N VAL A 92 11.73 18.97 -0.90
CA VAL A 92 11.37 18.79 -2.32
C VAL A 92 9.85 18.70 -2.42
N LYS A 93 9.25 19.81 -2.82
CA LYS A 93 7.85 19.92 -3.25
C LYS A 93 7.52 18.78 -4.25
N PRO A 94 6.55 17.90 -3.97
CA PRO A 94 6.21 16.85 -4.92
C PRO A 94 5.32 17.42 -6.02
N GLU A 95 5.92 17.82 -7.14
CA GLU A 95 5.17 18.04 -8.38
C GLU A 95 4.97 16.67 -9.04
N LEU A 96 3.73 16.19 -8.98
CA LEU A 96 3.30 14.86 -9.40
C LEU A 96 3.43 14.72 -10.94
N PRO A 97 4.24 13.81 -11.49
CA PRO A 97 4.11 13.47 -12.90
C PRO A 97 2.83 12.64 -13.08
N LYS A 98 1.90 13.14 -13.89
CA LYS A 98 0.68 12.43 -14.28
C LYS A 98 1.10 11.23 -15.17
N ALA A 99 1.16 10.04 -14.59
CA ALA A 99 1.31 8.83 -15.39
C ALA A 99 0.02 8.61 -16.22
N PRO A 100 0.10 8.33 -17.53
CA PRO A 100 -1.06 7.88 -18.30
C PRO A 100 -1.52 6.50 -17.78
N PRO A 101 -2.84 6.20 -17.83
CA PRO A 101 -3.39 4.97 -17.31
C PRO A 101 -2.82 3.72 -18.01
N PRO A 102 -2.70 2.58 -17.30
CA PRO A 102 -2.19 1.35 -17.89
C PRO A 102 -3.13 0.86 -19.00
N GLN A 103 -2.59 0.72 -20.22
CA GLN A 103 -3.30 0.10 -21.34
C GLN A 103 -3.24 -1.42 -21.20
N PHE A 104 -4.32 -2.02 -20.70
CA PHE A 104 -4.50 -3.47 -20.72
C PHE A 104 -4.91 -3.90 -22.12
N THR A 105 -3.96 -4.36 -22.94
CA THR A 105 -4.31 -5.00 -24.21
C THR A 105 -4.57 -6.48 -23.97
N ASP A 106 -5.86 -6.81 -23.90
CA ASP A 106 -6.37 -8.17 -23.98
C ASP A 106 -6.01 -8.75 -25.36
N ARG A 107 -5.23 -9.84 -25.36
CA ARG A 107 -5.08 -10.70 -26.54
C ARG A 107 -5.19 -12.16 -26.13
N ARG A 108 -6.45 -12.59 -25.97
CA ARG A 108 -6.91 -13.90 -26.47
C ARG A 108 -6.10 -14.33 -27.70
N ALA A 109 -5.29 -15.38 -27.54
CA ALA A 109 -4.85 -16.21 -28.65
C ALA A 109 -5.32 -17.65 -28.36
N ILE A 110 -6.54 -17.94 -28.80
CA ILE A 110 -7.01 -19.30 -29.02
C ILE A 110 -6.18 -19.84 -30.17
N VAL A 111 -5.30 -20.81 -29.92
CA VAL A 111 -4.66 -21.59 -30.98
C VAL A 111 -5.48 -22.87 -31.14
N PRO A 112 -6.19 -23.09 -32.27
CA PRO A 112 -6.80 -24.38 -32.53
C PRO A 112 -5.75 -25.37 -33.05
N CYS A 113 -5.66 -26.54 -32.41
CA CYS A 113 -4.93 -27.71 -32.92
C CYS A 113 -5.53 -28.19 -34.24
N PRO A 114 -4.74 -28.43 -35.30
CA PRO A 114 -5.23 -29.15 -36.47
C PRO A 114 -5.11 -30.67 -36.26
N LEU A 115 -6.25 -31.35 -36.20
CA LEU A 115 -6.38 -32.79 -36.45
C LEU A 115 -6.81 -32.99 -37.91
N THR A 116 -6.06 -33.78 -38.66
CA THR A 116 -6.57 -34.89 -39.50
C THR A 116 -5.40 -35.56 -40.25
N PRO A 117 -5.22 -36.88 -40.12
CA PRO A 117 -4.54 -37.70 -41.10
C PRO A 117 -5.57 -38.24 -42.11
N GLY A 118 -5.23 -38.27 -43.39
CA GLY A 118 -6.15 -38.78 -44.42
C GLY A 118 -5.56 -38.67 -45.81
N SER A 119 -4.67 -39.61 -46.12
CA SER A 119 -4.11 -39.82 -47.45
C SER A 119 -5.20 -40.33 -48.40
N GLU A 120 -5.65 -39.48 -49.32
CA GLU A 120 -6.50 -39.88 -50.44
C GLU A 120 -5.95 -39.28 -51.74
N ASN A 121 -5.19 -40.07 -52.51
CA ASN A 121 -5.22 -40.17 -53.98
C ASN A 121 -4.15 -41.18 -54.46
N PRO A 122 -4.24 -41.80 -55.66
CA PRO A 122 -5.20 -41.53 -56.74
C PRO A 122 -5.91 -42.72 -57.40
N MET A 123 -6.97 -42.38 -58.12
CA MET A 123 -7.68 -43.18 -59.11
C MET A 123 -6.80 -43.85 -60.18
N SER A 124 -7.36 -44.93 -60.75
CA SER A 124 -7.14 -45.51 -62.08
C SER A 124 -5.93 -46.46 -62.18
N TYR A 125 -6.06 -47.73 -62.58
CA TYR A 125 -7.00 -48.44 -63.46
C TYR A 125 -7.36 -49.83 -62.91
#